data_AF-A0A6A3Q641-F1
#
_entry.id   AF-A0A6A3Q641-F1
#
_cell.length_a   1.000
_cell.length_b   1.000
_cell.length_c   1.000
_cell.angle_alpha   90.00
_cell.angle_beta   90.00
_cell.angle_gamma   90.00
#
_symmetry.space_group_name_H-M   'P 1'
#
loop_
_entity.id
_entity.type
_entity.pdbx_description
1 polymer ?
#
loop_
_entity_poly.entity_id
_entity_poly.type
_entity_poly.pdbx_seq_one_letter_code
_entity_poly.pdbx_strand_id
1 'polypeptide(L)'
;MQRLPLLISASLFLFHAADAACARGVYNNKICSGHGSCNPRNLCECDARHFGFDCSQKRCPLGPAWVAPARATDDAHYPVECSNKGVCDYEEGACTCDEGFVGSACQRLECPHACDGAGQCLSLKELSATYAVGSEPLYDSVWDAEMIYGCKCRKGYHAYDCSLRSCPRGDDPLTTGQKNEVQIVQCTATGGSFFLFFSGQGAQVPFDTTLSQFQSILATIPNFPRVKVSFGGTAKTVCSSATANAILIEFIYDFGPYDPALVHAVFVWC
;
A
#
# COMPACT_ATOMS: atom_id res chain seq x y z
N MET A 1 -69.55 68.46 39.32
CA MET A 1 -68.66 67.28 39.37
C MET A 1 -69.30 66.18 38.54
N GLN A 2 -68.76 65.82 37.38
CA GLN A 2 -68.76 64.44 36.88
C GLN A 2 -67.82 64.33 35.67
N ARG A 3 -67.06 63.24 35.70
CA ARG A 3 -65.80 63.01 34.98
C ARG A 3 -66.06 62.45 33.58
N LEU A 4 -65.31 62.93 32.59
CA LEU A 4 -65.21 62.34 31.26
C LEU A 4 -64.34 61.07 31.34
N PRO A 5 -64.76 59.89 30.83
CA PRO A 5 -63.86 58.75 30.72
C PRO A 5 -63.02 58.87 29.43
N LEU A 6 -61.70 58.79 29.62
CA LEU A 6 -60.69 58.73 28.57
C LEU A 6 -60.75 57.32 27.92
N LEU A 7 -61.10 57.24 26.64
CA LEU A 7 -60.96 56.01 25.85
C LEU A 7 -59.50 55.86 25.42
N ILE A 8 -58.78 54.92 26.01
CA ILE A 8 -57.41 54.56 25.63
C ILE A 8 -57.48 53.55 24.49
N SER A 9 -57.09 53.97 23.29
CA SER A 9 -56.92 53.07 22.14
C SER A 9 -55.60 52.33 22.29
N ALA A 10 -55.66 51.05 22.65
CA ALA A 10 -54.50 50.17 22.70
C ALA A 10 -54.10 49.79 21.27
N SER A 11 -53.09 50.46 20.72
CA SER A 11 -52.48 50.07 19.45
C SER A 11 -51.64 48.81 19.67
N LEU A 12 -52.11 47.66 19.17
CA LEU A 12 -51.28 46.45 19.10
C LEU A 12 -50.12 46.70 18.13
N PHE A 13 -48.93 46.95 18.68
CA PHE A 13 -47.70 46.85 17.92
C PHE A 13 -47.44 45.37 17.61
N LEU A 14 -47.70 44.97 16.37
CA LEU A 14 -47.19 43.72 15.82
C LEU A 14 -45.67 43.81 15.78
N PHE A 15 -45.01 43.28 16.81
CA PHE A 15 -43.59 42.97 16.74
C PHE A 15 -43.41 41.92 15.65
N HIS A 16 -43.01 42.35 14.45
CA HIS A 16 -42.41 41.42 13.50
C HIS A 16 -41.19 40.84 14.20
N ALA A 17 -41.21 39.53 14.47
CA ALA A 17 -40.01 38.81 14.85
C ALA A 17 -38.97 39.12 13.78
N ALA A 18 -37.87 39.77 14.16
CA ALA A 18 -36.77 40.01 13.26
C ALA A 18 -36.35 38.65 12.69
N ASP A 19 -36.45 38.49 11.37
CA ASP A 19 -35.89 37.34 10.67
C ASP A 19 -34.46 37.13 11.17
N ALA A 20 -34.13 35.88 11.54
CA ALA A 20 -32.79 35.54 11.98
C ALA A 20 -31.76 36.08 10.98
N ALA A 21 -30.92 37.01 11.41
CA ALA A 21 -30.03 37.81 10.55
C ALA A 21 -28.78 37.02 10.14
N CYS A 22 -28.93 35.72 9.91
CA CYS A 22 -27.83 34.87 9.46
C CYS A 22 -27.48 35.16 8.01
N ALA A 23 -26.21 34.93 7.71
CA ALA A 23 -25.66 35.02 6.38
C ALA A 23 -26.48 34.19 5.38
N ARG A 24 -26.68 34.71 4.18
CA ARG A 24 -27.38 34.03 3.09
C ARG A 24 -26.41 33.83 1.94
N GLY A 25 -26.49 32.68 1.30
CA GLY A 25 -25.62 32.35 0.18
C GLY A 25 -25.82 33.32 -0.98
N VAL A 26 -24.71 33.81 -1.55
CA VAL A 26 -24.70 34.77 -2.66
C VAL A 26 -25.48 34.26 -3.88
N TYR A 27 -25.38 32.96 -4.17
CA TYR A 27 -25.94 32.36 -5.40
C TYR A 27 -27.35 31.79 -5.25
N ASN A 28 -27.77 31.43 -4.04
CA ASN A 28 -29.05 30.72 -3.81
C ASN A 28 -29.99 31.43 -2.83
N ASN A 29 -29.54 32.51 -2.19
CA ASN A 29 -30.26 33.31 -1.20
C ASN A 29 -30.87 32.50 -0.03
N LYS A 30 -30.35 31.28 0.21
CA LYS A 30 -30.74 30.44 1.36
C LYS A 30 -29.92 30.84 2.57
N ILE A 31 -30.55 30.80 3.74
CA ILE A 31 -29.87 30.97 5.03
C ILE A 31 -28.77 29.91 5.15
N CYS A 32 -27.56 30.32 5.50
CA CYS A 32 -26.36 29.48 5.58
C CYS A 32 -26.13 28.66 4.29
N SER A 33 -26.42 29.28 3.14
CA SER A 33 -26.35 28.67 1.80
C SER A 33 -27.15 27.37 1.64
N GLY A 34 -28.00 27.01 2.61
CA GLY A 34 -28.67 25.71 2.68
C GLY A 34 -27.79 24.56 3.20
N HIS A 35 -26.61 24.86 3.74
CA HIS A 35 -25.59 23.90 4.21
C HIS A 35 -25.32 24.02 5.71
N GLY A 36 -26.31 24.41 6.50
CA GLY A 36 -26.17 24.58 7.93
C GLY A 36 -27.42 25.15 8.60
N SER A 37 -27.33 25.33 9.90
CA SER A 37 -28.36 25.95 10.73
C SER A 37 -27.91 27.30 11.28
N CYS A 38 -28.84 28.26 11.36
CA CYS A 38 -28.60 29.55 11.99
C CYS A 38 -28.75 29.42 13.50
N ASN A 39 -27.72 29.78 14.27
CA ASN A 39 -27.78 29.75 15.73
C ASN A 39 -28.30 31.07 16.34
N PRO A 40 -28.64 31.12 17.64
CA PRO A 40 -29.18 32.32 18.29
C PRO A 40 -28.23 33.53 18.31
N ARG A 41 -26.96 33.37 17.94
CA ARG A 41 -25.97 34.46 17.82
C ARG A 41 -25.85 34.98 16.37
N ASN A 42 -26.76 34.58 15.48
CA ASN A 42 -26.75 34.87 14.04
C ASN A 42 -25.49 34.35 13.33
N LEU A 43 -24.91 33.25 13.81
CA LEU A 43 -23.82 32.56 13.14
C LEU A 43 -24.33 31.28 12.48
N CYS A 44 -23.84 31.00 11.27
CA CYS A 44 -24.10 29.75 10.57
C CYS A 44 -23.25 28.61 11.15
N GLU A 45 -23.93 27.58 11.63
CA GLU A 45 -23.35 26.30 12.04
C GLU A 45 -23.45 25.35 10.85
N CYS A 46 -22.34 25.20 10.12
CA CYS A 46 -22.30 24.44 8.88
C CYS A 46 -22.37 22.93 9.10
N ASP A 47 -22.87 22.23 8.09
CA ASP A 47 -22.79 20.77 8.02
C ASP A 47 -21.32 20.28 7.90
N ALA A 48 -21.12 18.97 8.05
CA ALA A 48 -19.80 18.36 8.08
C ALA A 48 -18.96 18.57 6.80
N ARG A 49 -19.59 18.91 5.67
CA ARG A 49 -18.92 19.07 4.37
C ARG A 49 -18.73 20.53 3.97
N HIS A 50 -19.27 21.48 4.72
CA HIS A 50 -19.18 22.90 4.39
C HIS A 50 -18.59 23.74 5.53
N PHE A 51 -18.10 24.92 5.18
CA PHE A 51 -17.53 25.91 6.10
C PHE A 51 -17.63 27.33 5.52
N GLY A 52 -17.05 28.27 6.24
CA GLY A 52 -17.12 29.69 5.92
C GLY A 52 -18.27 30.39 6.61
N PHE A 53 -18.38 31.69 6.39
CA PHE A 53 -19.34 32.56 7.08
C PHE A 53 -20.81 32.18 6.80
N ASP A 54 -21.10 31.74 5.59
CA ASP A 54 -22.42 31.39 5.10
C ASP A 54 -22.54 29.92 4.67
N CYS A 55 -21.58 29.07 5.04
CA CYS A 55 -21.51 27.65 4.65
C CYS A 55 -21.50 27.40 3.13
N SER A 56 -21.07 28.36 2.31
CA SER A 56 -20.95 28.18 0.86
C SER A 56 -19.71 27.39 0.44
N GLN A 57 -18.65 27.39 1.25
CA GLN A 57 -17.38 26.75 0.92
C GLN A 57 -17.41 25.27 1.31
N LYS A 58 -17.02 24.38 0.41
CA LYS A 58 -16.91 22.94 0.64
C LYS A 58 -15.56 22.60 1.23
N ARG A 59 -15.52 21.66 2.18
CA ARG A 59 -14.27 21.13 2.74
C ARG A 59 -13.68 20.10 1.79
N CYS A 60 -12.36 20.14 1.61
CA CYS A 60 -11.68 19.10 0.85
C CYS A 60 -11.41 17.84 1.69
N PRO A 61 -11.13 16.71 1.03
CA PRO A 61 -10.68 15.50 1.69
C PRO A 61 -9.43 15.72 2.54
N LEU A 62 -9.42 15.09 3.71
CA LEU A 62 -8.25 15.03 4.57
C LEU A 62 -7.50 13.72 4.30
N GLY A 63 -6.18 13.77 4.30
CA GLY A 63 -5.32 12.60 4.24
C GLY A 63 -4.10 12.78 5.14
N PRO A 64 -3.32 11.70 5.39
CA PRO A 64 -2.08 11.81 6.16
C PRO A 64 -1.16 12.86 5.56
N ALA A 65 -0.55 13.70 6.39
CA ALA A 65 0.34 14.75 5.91
C ALA A 65 1.65 14.16 5.37
N TRP A 66 2.01 14.52 4.14
CA TRP A 66 3.36 14.25 3.61
C TRP A 66 4.43 15.08 4.32
N VAL A 67 4.09 16.33 4.63
CA VAL A 67 4.96 17.27 5.33
C VAL A 67 4.09 18.08 6.28
N ALA A 68 4.38 18.01 7.57
CA ALA A 68 3.75 18.86 8.57
C ALA A 68 4.67 19.06 9.78
N PRO A 69 4.53 20.19 10.52
CA PRO A 69 5.20 20.34 11.80
C PRO A 69 4.73 19.27 12.77
N ALA A 70 5.66 18.62 13.47
CA ALA A 70 5.35 17.67 14.53
C ALA A 70 4.56 18.38 15.65
N ARG A 71 3.48 17.76 16.11
CA ARG A 71 2.64 18.28 17.20
C ARG A 71 2.98 17.67 18.55
N ALA A 72 3.52 16.45 18.54
CA ALA A 72 3.99 15.72 19.70
C ALA A 72 5.01 14.64 19.27
N THR A 73 5.52 13.89 20.24
CA THR A 73 6.28 12.66 19.99
C THR A 73 5.46 11.69 19.16
N ASP A 74 6.03 11.18 18.07
CA ASP A 74 5.38 10.26 17.11
C ASP A 74 4.09 10.81 16.45
N ASP A 75 3.91 12.13 16.39
CA ASP A 75 2.76 12.80 15.75
C ASP A 75 3.21 13.86 14.72
N ALA A 76 3.45 13.39 13.48
CA ALA A 76 3.83 14.23 12.34
C ALA A 76 2.97 14.02 11.07
N HIS A 77 2.19 12.94 11.01
CA HIS A 77 1.40 12.55 9.83
C HIS A 77 -0.12 12.65 10.06
N TYR A 78 -0.53 13.55 10.96
CA TYR A 78 -1.95 13.79 11.23
C TYR A 78 -2.72 14.19 9.96
N PRO A 79 -4.05 13.91 9.91
CA PRO A 79 -4.85 14.26 8.75
C PRO A 79 -4.86 15.77 8.48
N VAL A 80 -4.54 16.15 7.25
CA VAL A 80 -4.55 17.53 6.76
C VAL A 80 -5.24 17.60 5.40
N GLU A 81 -5.71 18.79 5.05
CA GLU A 81 -6.35 19.05 3.77
C GLU A 81 -5.38 18.78 2.62
N CYS A 82 -5.83 17.97 1.65
CA CYS A 82 -5.03 17.60 0.48
C CYS A 82 -3.63 17.06 0.83
N SER A 83 -3.47 16.42 1.99
CA SER A 83 -2.22 15.82 2.48
C SER A 83 -1.00 16.77 2.45
N ASN A 84 -1.22 18.09 2.41
CA ASN A 84 -0.19 19.11 2.13
C ASN A 84 0.61 18.83 0.85
N LYS A 85 -0.04 18.25 -0.18
CA LYS A 85 0.49 17.98 -1.53
C LYS A 85 -0.52 18.29 -2.62
N GLY A 86 -1.28 19.36 -2.40
CA GLY A 86 -2.24 19.86 -3.37
C GLY A 86 -2.92 21.10 -2.84
N VAL A 87 -3.71 21.71 -3.72
CA VAL A 87 -4.53 22.89 -3.42
C VAL A 87 -5.99 22.47 -3.42
N CYS A 88 -6.71 22.85 -2.37
CA CYS A 88 -8.15 22.62 -2.28
C CYS A 88 -8.90 23.64 -3.15
N ASP A 89 -9.77 23.14 -4.03
CA ASP A 89 -10.85 23.92 -4.61
C ASP A 89 -12.05 23.89 -3.65
N TYR A 90 -12.30 25.01 -2.97
CA TYR A 90 -13.40 25.11 -2.00
C TYR A 90 -14.79 25.29 -2.65
N GLU A 91 -14.89 25.51 -3.97
CA GLU A 91 -16.16 25.50 -4.69
C GLU A 91 -16.55 24.07 -5.08
N GLU A 92 -15.58 23.23 -5.45
CA GLU A 92 -15.80 21.83 -5.82
C GLU A 92 -15.74 20.89 -4.62
N GLY A 93 -14.93 21.21 -3.61
CA GLY A 93 -14.59 20.34 -2.48
C GLY A 93 -13.61 19.24 -2.87
N ALA A 94 -12.72 19.52 -3.83
CA ALA A 94 -11.78 18.57 -4.42
C ALA A 94 -10.35 19.10 -4.40
N CYS A 95 -9.39 18.20 -4.21
CA CYS A 95 -7.97 18.55 -4.23
C CYS A 95 -7.40 18.47 -5.65
N THR A 96 -6.72 19.53 -6.08
CA THR A 96 -5.82 19.48 -7.22
C THR A 96 -4.43 19.15 -6.71
N CYS A 97 -3.91 17.98 -7.05
CA CYS A 97 -2.66 17.47 -6.51
C CYS A 97 -1.43 18.05 -7.21
N ASP A 98 -0.34 18.18 -6.44
CA ASP A 98 0.98 18.50 -6.97
C ASP A 98 1.50 17.37 -7.88
N GLU A 99 2.49 17.69 -8.73
CA GLU A 99 3.07 16.71 -9.66
C GLU A 99 3.58 15.46 -8.93
N GLY A 100 3.17 14.29 -9.42
CA GLY A 100 3.53 12.99 -8.85
C GLY A 100 2.69 12.56 -7.64
N PHE A 101 1.71 13.35 -7.21
CA PHE A 101 0.78 13.00 -6.13
C PHE A 101 -0.63 12.74 -6.67
N VAL A 102 -1.29 11.73 -6.11
CA VAL A 102 -2.62 11.26 -6.53
C VAL A 102 -3.46 10.80 -5.35
N GLY A 103 -4.74 10.53 -5.63
CA GLY A 103 -5.75 10.21 -4.62
C GLY A 103 -6.62 11.42 -4.29
N SER A 104 -7.76 11.19 -3.66
CA SER A 104 -8.75 12.24 -3.37
C SER A 104 -8.21 13.36 -2.47
N ALA A 105 -7.19 13.06 -1.66
CA ALA A 105 -6.50 14.00 -0.80
C ALA A 105 -5.02 14.14 -1.19
N CYS A 106 -4.57 13.71 -2.38
CA CYS A 106 -3.16 13.75 -2.78
C CYS A 106 -2.23 12.94 -1.86
N GLN A 107 -2.78 11.93 -1.19
CA GLN A 107 -2.13 11.18 -0.13
C GLN A 107 -1.23 10.06 -0.63
N ARG A 108 -1.15 9.83 -1.95
CA ARG A 108 -0.36 8.75 -2.55
C ARG A 108 0.58 9.29 -3.61
N LEU A 109 1.75 8.68 -3.75
CA LEU A 109 2.58 8.88 -4.93
C LEU A 109 2.00 8.14 -6.14
N GLU A 110 2.07 8.77 -7.30
CA GLU A 110 1.79 8.12 -8.56
C GLU A 110 2.93 7.15 -8.91
N CYS A 111 2.59 5.98 -9.44
CA CYS A 111 3.61 5.12 -10.00
C CYS A 111 4.21 5.76 -11.26
N PRO A 112 5.53 5.70 -11.44
CA PRO A 112 6.19 6.27 -12.61
C PRO A 112 5.64 5.64 -13.89
N HIS A 113 5.20 6.50 -14.82
CA HIS A 113 4.64 6.12 -16.12
C HIS A 113 3.57 5.02 -16.09
N ALA A 114 2.80 4.91 -15.00
CA ALA A 114 1.85 3.81 -14.78
C ALA A 114 2.48 2.41 -15.00
N CYS A 115 3.75 2.27 -14.62
CA CYS A 115 4.56 1.09 -14.82
C CYS A 115 4.64 0.62 -16.28
N ASP A 116 4.60 1.56 -17.24
CA ASP A 116 4.64 1.37 -18.70
C ASP A 116 3.61 0.35 -19.22
N GLY A 117 2.53 0.09 -18.46
CA GLY A 117 1.60 -1.00 -18.72
C GLY A 117 2.24 -2.41 -18.64
N ALA A 118 3.50 -2.51 -18.25
CA ALA A 118 4.31 -3.72 -18.12
C ALA A 118 4.56 -4.13 -16.66
N GLY A 119 3.97 -3.42 -15.70
CA GLY A 119 4.01 -3.75 -14.28
C GLY A 119 2.67 -3.59 -13.58
N GLN A 120 2.68 -3.82 -12.27
CA GLN A 120 1.61 -3.50 -11.35
C GLN A 120 2.08 -2.35 -10.45
N CYS A 121 1.25 -1.32 -10.31
CA CYS A 121 1.47 -0.25 -9.34
C CYS A 121 1.02 -0.71 -7.96
N LEU A 122 1.95 -0.87 -7.03
CA LEU A 122 1.70 -1.42 -5.69
C LEU A 122 2.28 -0.47 -4.63
N SER A 123 1.59 -0.38 -3.49
CA SER A 123 2.10 0.33 -2.31
C SER A 123 3.32 -0.37 -1.72
N LEU A 124 4.12 0.32 -0.90
CA LEU A 124 5.25 -0.30 -0.18
C LEU A 124 4.81 -1.48 0.69
N LYS A 125 3.62 -1.41 1.30
CA LYS A 125 2.99 -2.52 2.02
C LYS A 125 2.80 -3.75 1.16
N GLU A 126 2.20 -3.59 -0.02
CA GLU A 126 1.95 -4.69 -0.95
C GLU A 126 3.24 -5.24 -1.58
N LEU A 127 4.20 -4.36 -1.88
CA LEU A 127 5.52 -4.75 -2.36
C LEU A 127 6.27 -5.56 -1.29
N SER A 128 6.27 -5.10 -0.04
CA SER A 128 6.89 -5.82 1.07
C SER A 128 6.26 -7.20 1.25
N ALA A 129 4.92 -7.30 1.28
CA ALA A 129 4.23 -8.58 1.36
C ALA A 129 4.47 -9.51 0.16
N THR A 130 4.77 -8.95 -1.02
CA THR A 130 5.10 -9.72 -2.22
C THR A 130 6.45 -10.44 -2.11
N TYR A 131 7.44 -9.81 -1.48
CA TYR A 131 8.81 -10.31 -1.44
C TYR A 131 9.22 -10.92 -0.10
N ALA A 132 8.48 -10.65 0.97
CA ALA A 132 8.76 -11.23 2.28
C ALA A 132 8.61 -12.75 2.25
N VAL A 133 9.53 -13.44 2.93
CA VAL A 133 9.49 -14.90 3.10
C VAL A 133 9.45 -15.31 4.57
N GLY A 134 8.69 -16.36 4.88
CA GLY A 134 8.61 -16.89 6.24
C GLY A 134 8.10 -15.86 7.26
N SER A 135 8.93 -15.56 8.26
CA SER A 135 8.64 -14.62 9.35
C SER A 135 9.35 -13.27 9.19
N GLU A 136 9.78 -12.92 7.98
CA GLU A 136 10.38 -11.61 7.72
C GLU A 136 9.41 -10.47 8.07
N PRO A 137 9.93 -9.36 8.65
CA PRO A 137 9.11 -8.22 9.01
C PRO A 137 8.51 -7.57 7.76
N LEU A 138 7.22 -7.25 7.82
CA LEU A 138 6.51 -6.56 6.75
C LEU A 138 6.56 -5.05 6.95
N TYR A 139 6.55 -4.31 5.84
CA TYR A 139 6.40 -2.86 5.80
C TYR A 139 4.91 -2.50 5.88
N ASP A 140 4.22 -2.92 6.93
CA ASP A 140 2.75 -2.86 7.04
C ASP A 140 2.21 -1.83 8.05
N SER A 141 3.08 -1.35 8.93
CA SER A 141 2.77 -0.50 10.08
C SER A 141 3.51 0.84 10.08
N VAL A 142 4.37 1.05 9.07
CA VAL A 142 5.08 2.32 8.87
C VAL A 142 4.13 3.35 8.24
N TRP A 143 4.29 4.62 8.60
CA TRP A 143 3.34 5.70 8.27
C TRP A 143 3.08 5.88 6.76
N ASP A 144 4.07 5.59 5.93
CA ASP A 144 4.07 5.74 4.47
C ASP A 144 3.82 4.43 3.72
N ALA A 145 3.53 3.34 4.44
CA ALA A 145 3.32 2.00 3.88
C ALA A 145 2.23 1.98 2.78
N GLU A 146 1.21 2.83 2.91
CA GLU A 146 0.11 3.00 1.94
C GLU A 146 0.16 4.34 1.19
N MET A 147 1.23 5.13 1.37
CA MET A 147 1.43 6.43 0.72
C MET A 147 2.42 6.35 -0.44
N ILE A 148 3.50 5.58 -0.29
CA ILE A 148 4.52 5.41 -1.35
C ILE A 148 4.15 4.20 -2.21
N TYR A 149 4.20 4.40 -3.53
CA TYR A 149 3.91 3.37 -4.53
C TYR A 149 5.12 3.15 -5.43
N GLY A 150 5.25 1.92 -5.93
CA GLY A 150 6.29 1.53 -6.88
C GLY A 150 5.80 0.46 -7.83
N CYS A 151 6.62 0.17 -8.84
CA CYS A 151 6.28 -0.77 -9.89
C CYS A 151 6.82 -2.19 -9.61
N LYS A 152 5.92 -3.16 -9.54
CA LYS A 152 6.25 -4.58 -9.66
C LYS A 152 6.20 -4.97 -11.13
N CYS A 153 7.36 -5.09 -11.77
CA CYS A 153 7.43 -5.43 -13.19
C CYS A 153 7.01 -6.87 -13.48
N ARG A 154 6.37 -7.08 -14.64
CA ARG A 154 6.12 -8.42 -15.16
C ARG A 154 7.46 -9.07 -15.58
N LYS A 155 7.49 -10.40 -15.63
CA LYS A 155 8.65 -11.17 -16.12
C LYS A 155 9.09 -10.62 -17.48
N GLY A 156 10.38 -10.34 -17.62
CA GLY A 156 10.97 -9.79 -18.85
C GLY A 156 10.97 -8.26 -18.94
N TYR A 157 10.47 -7.55 -17.93
CA TYR A 157 10.56 -6.08 -17.81
C TYR A 157 11.30 -5.69 -16.53
N HIS A 158 11.98 -4.55 -16.56
CA HIS A 158 12.79 -4.01 -15.47
C HIS A 158 12.93 -2.50 -15.60
N ALA A 159 13.77 -1.88 -14.77
CA ALA A 159 13.80 -0.45 -14.45
C ALA A 159 12.71 -0.05 -13.45
N TYR A 160 12.77 1.19 -12.97
CA TYR A 160 11.91 1.72 -11.92
C TYR A 160 10.43 1.87 -12.34
N ASP A 161 10.19 1.97 -13.65
CA ASP A 161 8.90 2.13 -14.32
C ASP A 161 8.52 0.93 -15.19
N CYS A 162 9.35 -0.12 -15.24
CA CYS A 162 9.17 -1.28 -16.13
C CYS A 162 9.26 -0.96 -17.63
N SER A 163 9.81 0.19 -18.03
CA SER A 163 9.99 0.59 -19.43
C SER A 163 10.97 -0.30 -20.19
N LEU A 164 11.97 -0.86 -19.49
CA LEU A 164 13.04 -1.60 -20.13
C LEU A 164 12.72 -3.08 -20.21
N ARG A 165 12.90 -3.66 -21.40
CA ARG A 165 12.82 -5.10 -21.59
C ARG A 165 14.13 -5.74 -21.19
N SER A 166 14.06 -6.75 -20.33
CA SER A 166 15.18 -7.67 -20.16
C SER A 166 15.32 -8.47 -21.44
N CYS A 167 16.53 -8.55 -21.98
CA CYS A 167 16.84 -9.56 -22.99
C CYS A 167 16.51 -10.95 -22.42
N PRO A 168 16.19 -11.94 -23.28
CA PRO A 168 16.22 -13.34 -22.86
C PRO A 168 17.52 -13.57 -22.09
N ARG A 169 17.38 -13.83 -20.79
CA ARG A 169 18.50 -14.29 -19.98
C ARG A 169 18.67 -15.76 -20.31
N GLY A 170 19.91 -16.21 -20.25
CA GLY A 170 20.28 -17.54 -20.71
C GLY A 170 21.16 -17.50 -21.92
N ASP A 171 22.06 -18.46 -21.94
CA ASP A 171 22.89 -18.72 -23.10
C ASP A 171 22.00 -19.29 -24.22
N ASP A 172 22.30 -18.94 -25.47
CA ASP A 172 21.53 -19.33 -26.64
C ASP A 172 21.50 -20.87 -26.74
N PRO A 173 20.33 -21.54 -26.82
CA PRO A 173 20.23 -23.00 -26.93
C PRO A 173 21.11 -23.65 -28.02
N LEU A 174 21.64 -22.88 -28.97
CA LEU A 174 22.56 -23.33 -30.01
C LEU A 174 24.05 -23.32 -29.61
N THR A 175 24.43 -22.73 -28.47
CA THR A 175 25.83 -22.74 -28.03
C THR A 175 26.19 -24.07 -27.36
N THR A 176 27.39 -24.59 -27.67
CA THR A 176 27.87 -25.89 -27.17
C THR A 176 28.74 -25.71 -25.94
N GLY A 177 28.63 -26.61 -24.96
CA GLY A 177 29.48 -26.60 -23.75
C GLY A 177 28.95 -25.73 -22.60
N GLN A 178 27.67 -25.37 -22.65
CA GLN A 178 26.99 -24.59 -21.64
C GLN A 178 26.97 -25.28 -20.28
N LYS A 179 26.95 -24.47 -19.22
CA LYS A 179 26.69 -24.93 -17.86
C LYS A 179 25.37 -24.34 -17.39
N ASN A 180 24.53 -25.19 -16.82
CA ASN A 180 23.29 -24.78 -16.19
C ASN A 180 23.59 -23.97 -14.93
N GLU A 181 22.72 -23.02 -14.60
CA GLU A 181 22.74 -22.36 -13.30
C GLU A 181 22.50 -23.43 -12.22
N VAL A 182 23.34 -23.42 -11.19
CA VAL A 182 23.22 -24.35 -10.06
C VAL A 182 23.16 -23.53 -8.79
N GLN A 183 22.01 -23.56 -8.14
CA GLN A 183 21.89 -23.04 -6.78
C GLN A 183 22.19 -24.15 -5.78
N ILE A 184 22.99 -23.82 -4.76
CA ILE A 184 23.43 -24.78 -3.75
C ILE A 184 22.73 -24.44 -2.44
N VAL A 185 21.99 -25.42 -1.91
CA VAL A 185 21.43 -25.37 -0.55
C VAL A 185 22.27 -26.29 0.32
N GLN A 186 22.75 -25.79 1.46
CA GLN A 186 23.50 -26.60 2.41
C GLN A 186 22.65 -26.89 3.64
N CYS A 187 22.49 -28.17 4.00
CA CYS A 187 21.73 -28.55 5.19
C CYS A 187 22.50 -29.51 6.12
N THR A 188 22.54 -29.14 7.40
CA THR A 188 22.97 -30.01 8.51
C THR A 188 21.85 -30.07 9.53
N ALA A 189 21.28 -31.25 9.78
CA ALA A 189 20.21 -31.43 10.76
C ALA A 189 20.05 -32.91 11.16
N THR A 190 19.58 -33.13 12.39
CA THR A 190 19.18 -34.45 12.93
C THR A 190 17.67 -34.58 13.13
N GLY A 191 16.91 -33.52 12.87
CA GLY A 191 15.46 -33.44 13.05
C GLY A 191 14.87 -32.15 12.48
N GLY A 192 13.54 -32.09 12.40
CA GLY A 192 12.79 -30.90 11.98
C GLY A 192 12.62 -30.75 10.47
N SER A 193 12.45 -29.50 10.02
CA SER A 193 12.19 -29.18 8.61
C SER A 193 12.64 -27.76 8.29
N PHE A 194 12.88 -27.48 7.02
CA PHE A 194 13.06 -26.12 6.52
C PHE A 194 12.02 -25.80 5.46
N PHE A 195 11.79 -24.52 5.21
CA PHE A 195 11.01 -24.04 4.07
C PHE A 195 11.96 -23.57 2.98
N LEU A 196 11.71 -24.02 1.75
CA LEU A 196 12.38 -23.51 0.56
C LEU A 196 11.40 -22.62 -0.20
N PHE A 197 11.80 -21.38 -0.43
CA PHE A 197 11.03 -20.38 -1.14
C PHE A 197 11.68 -20.05 -2.49
N PHE A 198 10.85 -19.86 -3.49
CA PHE A 198 11.22 -19.38 -4.81
C PHE A 198 10.14 -18.45 -5.32
N SER A 199 10.51 -17.23 -5.71
CA SER A 199 9.56 -16.20 -6.17
C SER A 199 8.40 -15.95 -5.17
N GLY A 200 8.71 -15.90 -3.87
CA GLY A 200 7.73 -15.64 -2.80
C GLY A 200 6.79 -16.80 -2.45
N GLN A 201 6.91 -17.95 -3.13
CA GLN A 201 6.15 -19.16 -2.82
C GLN A 201 7.10 -20.23 -2.27
N GLY A 202 6.64 -21.06 -1.35
CA GLY A 202 7.52 -22.07 -0.76
C GLY A 202 6.82 -23.33 -0.32
N ALA A 203 7.64 -24.33 -0.04
CA ALA A 203 7.20 -25.62 0.47
C ALA A 203 8.06 -26.06 1.65
N GLN A 204 7.43 -26.75 2.60
CA GLN A 204 8.12 -27.35 3.74
C GLN A 204 8.85 -28.62 3.29
N VAL A 205 10.09 -28.78 3.73
CA VAL A 205 10.99 -29.87 3.42
C VAL A 205 11.46 -30.50 4.73
N PRO A 206 10.98 -31.72 5.07
CA PRO A 206 11.49 -32.50 6.20
C PRO A 206 13.00 -32.79 6.07
N PHE A 207 13.73 -32.80 7.19
CA PHE A 207 15.19 -33.01 7.19
C PHE A 207 15.67 -34.33 6.58
N ASP A 208 14.84 -35.38 6.64
CA ASP A 208 15.09 -36.74 6.17
C ASP A 208 14.52 -37.00 4.76
N THR A 209 14.05 -35.96 4.07
CA THR A 209 13.51 -36.05 2.70
C THR A 209 14.54 -36.69 1.76
N THR A 210 14.15 -37.74 1.05
CA THR A 210 15.00 -38.37 0.02
C THR A 210 15.06 -37.54 -1.27
N LEU A 211 16.03 -37.82 -2.15
CA LEU A 211 16.19 -37.10 -3.42
C LEU A 211 14.89 -37.02 -4.25
N SER A 212 14.19 -38.16 -4.42
CA SER A 212 12.95 -38.24 -5.21
C SER A 212 11.79 -37.45 -4.59
N GLN A 213 11.69 -37.47 -3.26
CA GLN A 213 10.68 -36.71 -2.52
C GLN A 213 10.98 -35.22 -2.60
N PHE A 214 12.25 -34.81 -2.47
CA PHE A 214 12.63 -33.42 -2.56
C PHE A 214 12.31 -32.84 -3.94
N GLN A 215 12.59 -33.61 -5.01
CA GLN A 215 12.25 -33.22 -6.37
C GLN A 215 10.72 -33.09 -6.57
N SER A 216 9.94 -33.94 -5.90
CA SER A 216 8.47 -33.85 -5.89
C SER A 216 7.97 -32.62 -5.12
N ILE A 217 8.62 -32.26 -4.01
CA ILE A 217 8.30 -31.06 -3.21
C ILE A 217 8.62 -29.79 -4.00
N LEU A 218 9.76 -29.70 -4.68
CA LEU A 218 10.06 -28.53 -5.53
C LEU A 218 9.00 -28.33 -6.61
N ALA A 219 8.47 -29.41 -7.16
CA ALA A 219 7.41 -29.36 -8.17
C ALA A 219 6.05 -28.87 -7.62
N THR A 220 5.85 -28.81 -6.30
CA THR A 220 4.62 -28.23 -5.71
C THR A 220 4.71 -26.72 -5.53
N ILE A 221 5.91 -26.13 -5.60
CA ILE A 221 6.09 -24.68 -5.51
C ILE A 221 5.56 -24.04 -6.81
N PRO A 222 4.56 -23.15 -6.75
CA PRO A 222 4.00 -22.50 -7.94
C PRO A 222 5.07 -21.79 -8.77
N ASN A 223 5.03 -21.99 -10.10
CA ASN A 223 5.98 -21.42 -11.07
C ASN A 223 7.44 -21.79 -10.83
N PHE A 224 7.73 -22.85 -10.05
CA PHE A 224 9.08 -23.33 -9.90
C PHE A 224 9.61 -23.90 -11.24
N PRO A 225 10.80 -23.48 -11.69
CA PRO A 225 11.38 -23.95 -12.95
C PRO A 225 11.59 -25.46 -12.96
N ARG A 226 11.76 -26.02 -14.16
CA ARG A 226 12.18 -27.44 -14.27
C ARG A 226 13.62 -27.55 -13.82
N VAL A 227 13.86 -28.39 -12.83
CA VAL A 227 15.18 -28.60 -12.23
C VAL A 227 15.57 -30.06 -12.21
N LYS A 228 16.88 -30.30 -12.19
CA LYS A 228 17.49 -31.56 -11.81
C LYS A 228 18.15 -31.38 -10.45
N VAL A 229 17.84 -32.26 -9.51
CA VAL A 229 18.43 -32.21 -8.17
C VAL A 229 19.45 -33.33 -8.00
N SER A 230 20.58 -33.00 -7.39
CA SER A 230 21.57 -33.98 -6.93
C SER A 230 22.06 -33.66 -5.52
N PHE A 231 22.46 -34.68 -4.78
CA PHE A 231 23.10 -34.53 -3.48
C PHE A 231 24.60 -34.72 -3.61
N GLY A 232 25.37 -33.98 -2.83
CA GLY A 232 26.81 -34.12 -2.73
C GLY A 232 27.22 -35.40 -2.01
N GLY A 233 28.25 -36.07 -2.51
CA GLY A 233 28.86 -37.23 -1.84
C GLY A 233 27.93 -38.44 -1.77
N THR A 234 27.74 -38.99 -0.57
CA THR A 234 26.96 -40.21 -0.30
C THR A 234 25.67 -39.96 0.48
N ALA A 235 25.24 -38.70 0.58
CA ALA A 235 24.02 -38.33 1.29
C ALA A 235 22.79 -39.00 0.67
N LYS A 236 21.90 -39.52 1.52
CA LYS A 236 20.63 -40.17 1.12
C LYS A 236 19.41 -39.26 1.31
N THR A 237 19.58 -38.22 2.12
CA THR A 237 18.54 -37.29 2.57
C THR A 237 19.01 -35.85 2.41
N VAL A 238 18.09 -34.90 2.35
CA VAL A 238 18.38 -33.46 2.16
C VAL A 238 19.33 -32.91 3.22
N CYS A 239 19.20 -33.34 4.47
CA CYS A 239 20.10 -32.96 5.56
C CYS A 239 20.91 -34.16 6.06
N SER A 240 22.11 -33.89 6.56
CA SER A 240 22.99 -34.86 7.22
C SER A 240 23.37 -34.40 8.62
N SER A 241 23.81 -35.34 9.47
CA SER A 241 24.03 -35.09 10.90
C SER A 241 25.40 -34.49 11.26
N ALA A 242 26.42 -34.61 10.39
CA ALA A 242 27.81 -34.25 10.72
C ALA A 242 28.43 -33.24 9.75
N THR A 243 28.32 -33.47 8.44
CA THR A 243 28.79 -32.56 7.39
C THR A 243 27.58 -32.04 6.64
N ALA A 244 27.56 -30.76 6.26
CA ALA A 244 26.45 -30.20 5.50
C ALA A 244 26.30 -30.92 4.17
N ASN A 245 25.12 -31.46 3.90
CA ASN A 245 24.82 -31.99 2.57
C ASN A 245 24.68 -30.80 1.61
N ALA A 246 25.45 -30.82 0.53
CA ALA A 246 25.27 -29.89 -0.57
C ALA A 246 24.18 -30.42 -1.49
N ILE A 247 23.03 -29.76 -1.49
CA ILE A 247 21.93 -30.01 -2.41
C ILE A 247 22.14 -29.10 -3.62
N LEU A 248 22.38 -29.68 -4.78
CA LEU A 248 22.56 -28.94 -6.03
C LEU A 248 21.22 -28.93 -6.77
N ILE A 249 20.67 -27.73 -6.98
CA ILE A 249 19.46 -27.50 -7.77
C ILE A 249 19.91 -26.92 -9.10
N GLU A 250 19.99 -27.80 -10.11
CA GLU A 250 20.40 -27.46 -11.47
C GLU A 250 19.17 -27.07 -12.29
N PHE A 251 19.15 -25.84 -12.80
CA PHE A 251 18.05 -25.33 -13.61
C PHE A 251 18.23 -25.75 -15.07
N ILE A 252 17.33 -26.61 -15.56
CA ILE A 252 17.49 -27.30 -16.84
C ILE A 252 16.57 -26.75 -17.95
N TYR A 253 15.88 -25.64 -17.71
CA TYR A 253 14.92 -25.06 -18.65
C TYR A 253 14.70 -23.57 -18.39
N ASP A 254 14.73 -22.71 -19.41
CA ASP A 254 14.86 -21.24 -19.32
C ASP A 254 16.24 -20.82 -18.75
N PHE A 255 17.32 -21.15 -19.47
CA PHE A 255 18.71 -20.92 -19.04
C PHE A 255 18.96 -19.49 -18.53
N GLY A 256 19.99 -19.29 -17.71
CA GLY A 256 20.44 -17.99 -17.24
C GLY A 256 20.33 -17.79 -15.73
N PRO A 257 20.62 -16.58 -15.23
CA PRO A 257 20.57 -16.28 -13.80
C PRO A 257 19.12 -16.31 -13.31
N TYR A 258 18.85 -17.16 -12.32
CA TYR A 258 17.60 -17.17 -11.57
C TYR A 258 17.76 -16.39 -10.28
N ASP A 259 16.65 -15.84 -9.80
CA ASP A 259 16.61 -15.27 -8.46
C ASP A 259 17.00 -16.35 -7.44
N PRO A 260 17.82 -16.01 -6.43
CA PRO A 260 18.22 -16.99 -5.41
C PRO A 260 17.01 -17.60 -4.72
N ALA A 261 16.97 -18.94 -4.63
CA ALA A 261 16.05 -19.61 -3.73
C ALA A 261 16.37 -19.23 -2.30
N LEU A 262 15.36 -18.80 -1.55
CA LEU A 262 15.49 -18.40 -0.15
C LEU A 262 15.17 -19.58 0.74
N VAL A 263 15.99 -19.82 1.77
CA VAL A 263 15.82 -20.92 2.72
C VAL A 263 15.55 -20.33 4.09
N HIS A 264 14.40 -20.70 4.65
CA HIS A 264 14.03 -20.34 6.02
C HIS A 264 13.88 -21.61 6.84
N ALA A 265 14.69 -21.79 7.86
CA ALA A 265 14.67 -23.01 8.64
C ALA A 265 13.92 -22.84 9.96
N VAL A 266 13.06 -23.81 10.27
CA VAL A 266 12.47 -23.97 11.60
C VAL A 266 13.20 -25.13 12.26
N PHE A 267 14.41 -24.87 12.76
CA PHE A 267 15.15 -25.87 13.52
C PHE A 267 14.66 -25.88 14.96
N VAL A 268 14.15 -27.04 15.40
CA VAL A 268 14.09 -27.35 16.83
C VAL A 268 15.50 -27.78 17.21
N TRP A 269 16.30 -26.85 17.71
CA TRP A 269 17.48 -27.22 18.49
C TRP A 269 16.95 -27.83 19.80
N CYS A 270 17.21 -29.13 20.01
CA CYS A 270 17.20 -29.70 21.36
C CYS A 270 18.55 -29.46 22.02
#